data_AF-A0A2G9QCH4-F1
#
_entry.id   AF-A0A2G9QCH4-F1
#
_cell.length_a   1.000
_cell.length_b   1.000
_cell.length_c   1.000
_cell.angle_alpha   90.00
_cell.angle_beta   90.00
_cell.angle_gamma   90.00
#
_symmetry.space_group_name_H-M   'P 1'
#
loop_
_entity.id
_entity.type
_entity.pdbx_description
1 polymer ?
#
loop_
_entity_poly.entity_id
_entity_poly.type
_entity_poly.pdbx_seq_one_letter_code
_entity_poly.pdbx_strand_id
1 'polypeptide(L)'
;MAHWRFSALTLLLAMLQQVSGSGVFQLELQEFINTSGMLENGESCLPNCRIFFKICLKHYQTVVSPGSCTFGSVVTPVLGSNSFIIGNMEGFSNPIRLPFNFTWPVQIKMICWSASLPSRNPSML
;
A
#
# COMPACT_ATOMS: atom_id res chain seq x y z
N MET A 1 -48.31 -25.53 5.73
CA MET A 1 -47.34 -25.52 6.84
C MET A 1 -45.94 -26.03 6.46
N ALA A 2 -45.80 -27.01 5.56
CA ALA A 2 -44.48 -27.52 5.15
C ALA A 2 -43.63 -26.53 4.33
N HIS A 3 -44.25 -25.77 3.42
CA HIS A 3 -43.54 -24.79 2.55
C HIS A 3 -42.75 -23.73 3.34
N TRP A 4 -43.31 -23.18 4.41
CA TRP A 4 -42.62 -22.24 5.30
C TRP A 4 -41.35 -22.83 5.91
N ARG A 5 -41.37 -24.12 6.28
CA ARG A 5 -40.20 -24.78 6.88
C ARG A 5 -39.08 -25.03 5.87
N PHE A 6 -39.44 -25.39 4.63
CA PHE A 6 -38.47 -25.51 3.56
C PHE A 6 -37.89 -24.15 3.18
N SER A 7 -38.72 -23.10 3.07
CA SER A 7 -38.26 -21.74 2.80
C SER A 7 -37.36 -21.18 3.91
N ALA A 8 -37.68 -21.46 5.18
CA ALA A 8 -36.82 -21.07 6.30
C ALA A 8 -35.49 -21.83 6.30
N LEU A 9 -35.50 -23.13 5.96
CA LEU A 9 -34.30 -23.96 5.87
C LEU A 9 -33.40 -23.53 4.72
N THR A 10 -33.95 -23.24 3.53
CA THR A 10 -33.18 -22.75 2.39
C THR A 10 -32.59 -21.37 2.66
N LEU A 11 -33.34 -20.47 3.30
CA LEU A 11 -32.82 -19.16 3.70
C LEU A 11 -31.68 -19.29 4.73
N LEU A 12 -31.82 -20.18 5.71
CA LEU A 12 -30.77 -20.46 6.70
C LEU A 12 -29.50 -21.02 6.04
N LEU A 13 -29.64 -21.99 5.12
CA LEU A 13 -28.52 -22.55 4.35
C LEU A 13 -27.83 -21.50 3.47
N ALA A 14 -28.59 -20.60 2.83
CA ALA A 14 -28.04 -19.51 2.03
C ALA A 14 -27.25 -18.50 2.87
N MET A 15 -27.71 -18.18 4.08
CA MET A 15 -26.96 -17.31 5.01
C MET A 15 -25.67 -17.97 5.51
N LEU A 16 -25.64 -19.30 5.62
CA LEU A 16 -24.43 -20.06 5.98
C LEU A 16 -23.40 -20.14 4.83
N GLN A 17 -23.79 -19.82 3.59
CA GLN A 17 -22.92 -19.85 2.41
C GLN A 17 -22.19 -18.52 2.13
N GLN A 18 -22.08 -17.61 3.10
CA GLN A 18 -21.28 -16.40 2.91
C GLN A 18 -19.79 -16.76 2.76
N VAL A 19 -19.30 -16.72 1.52
CA VAL A 19 -17.86 -16.84 1.23
C VAL A 19 -17.22 -15.48 1.42
N SER A 20 -16.40 -15.33 2.46
CA SER A 20 -15.55 -14.16 2.65
C SER A 20 -14.21 -14.37 1.95
N GLY A 21 -13.86 -13.48 1.01
CA GLY A 21 -12.49 -13.41 0.49
C GLY A 21 -11.58 -12.69 1.48
N SER A 22 -10.43 -13.27 1.80
CA SER A 22 -9.39 -12.61 2.59
C SER A 22 -8.00 -12.96 2.06
N GLY A 23 -7.04 -12.07 2.22
CA GLY A 23 -5.67 -12.31 1.78
C GLY A 23 -4.72 -11.17 2.14
N VAL A 24 -3.52 -11.23 1.57
CA VAL A 24 -2.47 -10.23 1.78
C VAL A 24 -1.86 -9.87 0.43
N PHE A 25 -1.89 -8.59 0.07
CA PHE A 25 -1.11 -8.07 -1.03
C PHE A 25 0.31 -7.79 -0.53
N GLN A 26 1.32 -8.29 -1.25
CA GLN A 26 2.72 -8.13 -0.89
C GLN A 26 3.45 -7.30 -1.96
N LEU A 27 4.24 -6.32 -1.51
CA LEU A 27 5.11 -5.51 -2.35
C LEU A 27 6.54 -5.57 -1.81
N GLU A 28 7.45 -6.08 -2.62
CA GLU A 28 8.87 -6.12 -2.30
C GLU A 28 9.59 -4.94 -2.96
N LEU A 29 10.29 -4.14 -2.15
CA LEU A 29 11.19 -3.10 -2.64
C LEU A 29 12.59 -3.71 -2.77
N GLN A 30 13.28 -3.51 -3.91
CA GLN A 30 14.60 -4.10 -4.15
C GLN A 30 15.72 -3.05 -4.14
N GLU A 31 15.61 -2.04 -4.98
CA GLU A 31 16.61 -0.98 -5.11
C GLU A 31 15.93 0.36 -5.40
N PHE A 32 16.54 1.45 -4.95
CA PHE A 32 16.19 2.81 -5.35
C PHE A 32 17.43 3.54 -5.85
N ILE A 33 17.31 4.23 -6.98
CA ILE A 33 18.41 4.93 -7.64
C ILE A 33 18.05 6.39 -7.83
N ASN A 34 18.80 7.29 -7.18
CA ASN A 34 18.77 8.73 -7.40
C ASN A 34 20.20 9.26 -7.40
N THR A 35 20.90 9.07 -8.52
CA THR A 35 22.31 9.44 -8.67
C THR A 35 22.53 10.96 -8.69
N SER A 36 21.54 11.73 -9.14
CA SER A 36 21.63 13.20 -9.18
C SER A 36 21.35 13.86 -7.83
N GLY A 37 20.75 13.16 -6.87
CA GLY A 37 20.37 13.73 -5.59
C GLY A 37 19.37 14.89 -5.74
N MET A 38 18.48 14.78 -6.74
CA MET A 38 17.50 15.81 -7.08
C MET A 38 16.08 15.35 -6.76
N LEU A 39 15.23 16.33 -6.49
CA LEU A 39 13.79 16.20 -6.38
C LEU A 39 13.13 16.39 -7.75
N GLU A 40 11.85 16.01 -7.84
CA GLU A 40 11.04 16.19 -9.05
C GLU A 40 10.96 17.66 -9.50
N ASN A 41 11.00 18.60 -8.55
CA ASN A 41 10.99 20.04 -8.84
C ASN A 41 12.36 20.60 -9.30
N GLY A 42 13.39 19.75 -9.44
CA GLY A 42 14.73 20.14 -9.85
C GLY A 42 15.63 20.67 -8.72
N GLU A 43 15.12 20.76 -7.49
CA GLU A 43 15.92 21.16 -6.34
C GLU A 43 16.82 20.01 -5.87
N SER A 44 18.02 20.34 -5.40
CA SER A 44 18.94 19.37 -4.80
C SER A 44 18.58 19.15 -3.33
N CYS A 45 18.51 17.88 -2.89
CA CYS A 45 18.34 17.56 -1.48
C CYS A 45 19.70 17.59 -0.76
N LEU A 46 20.02 18.72 -0.14
CA LEU A 46 21.27 18.90 0.62
C LEU A 46 21.12 18.51 2.10
N PRO A 47 22.08 17.80 2.72
CA PRO A 47 23.28 17.21 2.10
C PRO A 47 22.99 15.90 1.35
N ASN A 48 21.89 15.20 1.67
CA ASN A 48 21.45 13.96 1.01
C ASN A 48 19.92 13.87 1.01
N CYS A 49 19.33 13.19 0.02
CA CYS A 49 17.89 12.94 -0.05
C CYS A 49 17.53 11.76 0.86
N ARG A 50 16.89 12.00 2.00
CA ARG A 50 16.43 10.93 2.92
C ARG A 50 15.12 10.33 2.41
N ILE A 51 15.19 9.19 1.73
CA ILE A 51 14.09 8.63 0.95
C ILE A 51 13.18 7.75 1.80
N PHE A 52 11.88 7.97 1.67
CA PHE A 52 10.83 7.07 2.14
C PHE A 52 9.76 6.91 1.04
N PHE A 53 8.96 5.86 1.14
CA PHE A 53 7.93 5.53 0.16
C PHE A 53 6.55 5.66 0.75
N LYS A 54 5.61 6.12 -0.07
CA LYS A 54 4.18 6.02 0.21
C LYS A 54 3.55 5.14 -0.87
N ILE A 55 2.83 4.13 -0.41
CA ILE A 55 2.18 3.11 -1.22
C ILE A 55 0.69 3.27 -1.04
N CYS A 56 -0.04 3.34 -2.16
CA CYS A 56 -1.48 3.46 -2.19
C CYS A 56 -2.06 2.38 -3.10
N LEU A 57 -2.87 1.50 -2.53
CA LEU A 57 -3.60 0.47 -3.26
C LEU A 57 -5.07 0.84 -3.33
N LYS A 58 -5.63 0.85 -4.54
CA LYS A 58 -7.04 1.14 -4.76
C LYS A 58 -7.61 0.37 -5.95
N HIS A 59 -8.93 0.42 -6.10
CA HIS A 59 -9.60 -0.14 -7.27
C HIS A 59 -9.10 0.54 -8.56
N TYR A 60 -9.10 -0.22 -9.65
CA TYR A 60 -8.81 0.34 -10.96
C TYR A 60 -9.87 1.38 -11.35
N GLN A 61 -9.42 2.50 -11.91
CA GLN A 61 -10.26 3.55 -12.48
C GLN A 61 -9.70 3.91 -13.86
N THR A 62 -10.60 4.05 -14.84
CA THR A 62 -10.25 4.43 -16.23
C THR A 62 -9.71 5.85 -16.30
N VAL A 63 -10.24 6.76 -15.47
CA VAL A 63 -9.73 8.11 -15.28
C VAL A 63 -8.99 8.16 -13.93
N VAL A 64 -7.75 8.62 -13.92
CA VAL A 64 -6.97 8.75 -12.69
C VAL A 64 -7.53 9.92 -11.88
N SER A 65 -8.37 9.61 -10.89
CA SER A 65 -8.89 10.60 -9.96
C SER A 65 -8.03 10.69 -8.69
N PRO A 66 -7.78 11.89 -8.16
CA PRO A 66 -7.33 12.04 -6.78
C PRO A 66 -8.40 11.48 -5.85
N GLY A 67 -8.00 10.63 -4.89
CA GLY A 67 -8.93 9.94 -4.01
C GLY A 67 -8.22 9.02 -3.03
N SER A 68 -8.95 8.50 -2.04
CA SER A 68 -8.43 7.64 -0.98
C SER A 68 -8.00 6.26 -1.49
N CYS A 69 -7.05 5.64 -0.78
CA CYS A 69 -6.55 4.30 -1.07
C CYS A 69 -7.53 3.24 -0.56
N THR A 70 -8.49 2.83 -1.41
CA THR A 70 -9.64 1.98 -1.00
C THR A 70 -9.24 0.60 -0.50
N PHE A 71 -8.06 0.09 -0.87
CA PHE A 71 -7.53 -1.19 -0.41
C PHE A 71 -6.41 -1.04 0.62
N GLY A 72 -6.12 0.20 1.05
CA GLY A 72 -5.13 0.52 2.05
C GLY A 72 -3.93 1.29 1.52
N SER A 73 -3.21 1.89 2.45
CA SER A 73 -1.98 2.65 2.18
C SER A 73 -0.95 2.38 3.25
N VAL A 74 0.33 2.41 2.88
CA VAL A 74 1.46 2.26 3.79
C VAL A 74 2.44 3.40 3.53
N VAL A 75 3.00 3.95 4.60
CA VAL A 75 4.15 4.86 4.55
C VAL A 75 5.32 4.14 5.21
N THR A 76 6.43 4.03 4.50
CA THR A 76 7.65 3.42 5.05
C THR A 76 8.38 4.43 5.93
N PRO A 77 9.23 3.98 6.87
CA PRO A 77 10.27 4.85 7.41
C PRO A 77 11.25 5.26 6.29
N VAL A 78 12.21 6.12 6.63
CA VAL A 78 13.34 6.41 5.74
C VAL A 78 14.13 5.12 5.52
N LEU A 79 14.21 4.67 4.28
CA LEU A 79 14.89 3.42 3.90
C LEU A 79 16.34 3.63 3.47
N GLY A 80 16.69 4.86 3.09
CA GLY A 80 18.05 5.14 2.64
C GLY A 80 18.24 6.57 2.18
N SER A 81 19.39 6.83 1.57
CA SER A 81 19.76 8.15 1.05
C SER A 81 20.23 8.06 -0.39
N ASN A 82 19.77 8.97 -1.25
CA ASN A 82 20.10 9.02 -2.68
C ASN A 82 19.85 7.66 -3.37
N SER A 83 20.89 6.87 -3.63
CA SER A 83 20.79 5.51 -4.20
C SER A 83 21.15 4.46 -3.14
N PHE A 84 20.32 3.42 -3.01
CA PHE A 84 20.52 2.35 -2.04
C PHE A 84 19.78 1.06 -2.43
N ILE A 85 20.31 -0.07 -1.96
CA ILE A 85 19.65 -1.38 -2.02
C ILE A 85 18.83 -1.56 -0.75
N ILE A 86 17.60 -2.07 -0.88
CA ILE A 86 16.75 -2.38 0.25
C ILE A 86 17.21 -3.72 0.87
N GLY A 87 17.74 -3.65 2.08
CA GLY A 87 18.08 -4.81 2.90
C GLY A 87 17.19 -4.94 4.14
N ASN A 88 17.63 -5.77 5.10
CA ASN A 88 17.01 -5.83 6.42
C ASN A 88 17.30 -4.53 7.18
N MET A 89 16.26 -3.77 7.51
CA MET A 89 16.35 -2.51 8.24
C MET A 89 15.52 -2.58 9.51
N GLU A 90 16.03 -2.02 10.61
CA GLU A 90 15.24 -1.92 11.84
C GLU A 90 14.00 -1.05 11.61
N GLY A 91 12.84 -1.54 12.03
CA GLY A 91 11.57 -0.81 11.87
C GLY A 91 10.95 -0.88 10.47
N PHE A 92 11.53 -1.62 9.52
CA PHE A 92 10.92 -1.87 8.21
C PHE A 92 10.95 -3.35 7.85
N SER A 93 9.77 -3.90 7.53
CA SER A 93 9.64 -5.26 7.01
C SER A 93 9.44 -5.21 5.50
N ASN A 94 10.35 -5.87 4.78
CA ASN A 94 10.26 -6.11 3.34
C ASN A 94 10.03 -7.61 3.13
N PRO A 95 8.98 -8.06 2.42
CA PRO A 95 8.00 -7.28 1.67
C PRO A 95 6.99 -6.53 2.55
N ILE A 96 6.50 -5.40 2.04
CA ILE A 96 5.37 -4.62 2.59
C ILE A 96 4.09 -5.44 2.43
N ARG A 97 3.29 -5.52 3.49
CA ARG A 97 2.07 -6.35 3.54
C ARG A 97 0.83 -5.49 3.75
N LEU A 98 -0.13 -5.60 2.85
CA LEU A 98 -1.45 -4.96 2.92
C LEU A 98 -2.53 -6.05 3.06
N PRO A 99 -3.01 -6.33 4.29
CA PRO A 99 -4.06 -7.31 4.50
C PRO A 99 -5.41 -6.78 4.00
N PHE A 100 -6.24 -7.67 3.48
CA PHE A 100 -7.60 -7.36 3.02
C PHE A 100 -8.60 -8.44 3.41
N ASN A 101 -9.85 -8.03 3.64
CA ASN A 101 -10.98 -8.88 4.02
C ASN A 101 -12.12 -8.85 2.97
N PHE A 102 -11.76 -8.59 1.71
CA PHE A 102 -12.67 -8.61 0.57
C PHE A 102 -12.19 -9.59 -0.50
N THR A 103 -13.07 -10.01 -1.40
CA THR A 103 -12.68 -10.81 -2.56
C THR A 103 -11.73 -10.02 -3.46
N TRP A 104 -10.55 -10.57 -3.75
CA TRP A 104 -9.55 -9.90 -4.56
C TRP A 104 -10.14 -9.53 -5.93
N PRO A 105 -10.15 -8.24 -6.30
CA PRO A 105 -10.73 -7.80 -7.56
C PRO A 105 -9.82 -8.18 -8.73
N VAL A 106 -10.41 -8.37 -9.91
CA VAL A 106 -9.67 -8.68 -11.15
C VAL A 106 -8.70 -7.56 -11.54
N GLN A 107 -9.06 -6.31 -11.23
CA GLN A 107 -8.28 -5.13 -11.60
C GLN A 107 -8.01 -4.24 -10.39
N ILE A 108 -6.74 -3.85 -10.24
CA ILE A 108 -6.25 -2.96 -9.19
C ILE A 108 -5.42 -1.83 -9.79
N LYS A 109 -5.28 -0.74 -9.03
CA LYS A 109 -4.31 0.32 -9.29
C LYS A 109 -3.42 0.47 -8.06
N MET A 110 -2.12 0.37 -8.27
CA MET A 110 -1.10 0.66 -7.28
C MET A 110 -0.37 1.95 -7.66
N ILE A 111 -0.17 2.83 -6.69
CA ILE A 111 0.63 4.04 -6.82
C ILE A 111 1.72 3.95 -5.75
N CYS A 112 2.97 4.04 -6.17
CA CYS A 112 4.12 4.11 -5.28
C CYS A 112 4.87 5.40 -5.62
N TRP A 113 5.04 6.28 -4.63
CA TRP A 113 5.85 7.49 -4.80
C TRP A 113 6.92 7.57 -3.73
N SER A 114 8.12 7.96 -4.15
CA SER A 114 9.21 8.31 -3.24
C SER A 114 9.09 9.77 -2.85
N ALA A 115 9.46 10.07 -1.61
CA ALA A 115 9.59 11.43 -1.11
C ALA A 115 10.85 11.55 -0.27
N SER A 116 11.37 12.77 -0.15
CA SER A 116 12.50 13.05 0.73
C SER A 116 12.06 13.83 1.96
N LEU A 117 12.66 13.55 3.12
CA LEU A 117 12.53 14.43 4.29
C LEU A 117 13.53 15.59 4.21
N PRO A 118 13.11 16.83 4.54
CA PRO A 118 14.02 17.96 4.69
C PRO A 118 15.10 17.65 5.73
N SER A 119 16.33 18.07 5.46
CA SER A 119 17.46 17.93 6.39
C SER A 119 17.36 18.83 7.64
N ARG A 120 16.34 19.71 7.73
CA ARG A 120 16.19 20.64 8.85
C ARG A 120 15.35 20.06 10.00
N ASN A 121 16.09 19.70 11.05
CA ASN A 121 15.75 19.66 12.48
C ASN A 121 14.95 18.44 13.00
N PRO A 122 15.47 17.66 13.98
CA PRO A 122 14.79 16.52 14.60
C PRO A 122 13.56 16.85 15.49
N SER A 123 13.00 18.05 15.40
CA SER A 123 12.03 18.58 16.37
C SER A 123 10.57 18.53 15.91
N MET A 124 10.23 17.67 14.94
CA MET A 124 8.83 17.36 14.61
C MET A 124 8.60 15.85 14.64
N LEU A 125 8.82 15.27 15.82
CA LEU A 125 7.99 14.23 16.40
C LEU A 125 6.96 14.90 17.30
#